data_AF-A0A542N5I5-F1
#
_entry.id   AF-A0A542N5I5-F1
#
_cell.length_a   1.000
_cell.length_b   1.000
_cell.length_c   1.000
_cell.angle_alpha   90.00
_cell.angle_beta   90.00
_cell.angle_gamma   90.00
#
_symmetry.space_group_name_H-M   'P 1'
#
loop_
_entity.id
_entity.type
_entity.pdbx_description
1 polymer ?
#
loop_
_entity_poly.entity_id
_entity_poly.type
_entity_poly.pdbx_seq_one_letter_code
_entity_poly.pdbx_strand_id
1 'polypeptide(L)' 'MFGNESRVLRVRGETFEWRLRDGANQFAWLSGPNTGYGFAIGRTDGAALADAEARDHIAAFLAEIDPATGYLRD' A
#
# COMPACT_ATOMS: atom_id res chain seq x y z
N MET A 1 -13.29 15.08 11.87
CA MET A 1 -13.60 14.69 10.48
C MET A 1 -12.55 13.65 10.10
N PHE A 2 -12.81 12.37 10.35
CA PHE A 2 -11.87 11.31 9.99
C PHE A 2 -11.93 11.18 8.46
N GLY A 3 -10.89 11.65 7.78
CA GLY A 3 -10.84 11.66 6.34
C GLY A 3 -10.87 10.22 5.83
N ASN A 4 -12.01 9.80 5.27
CA ASN A 4 -12.09 8.69 4.33
C ASN A 4 -11.43 9.07 2.99
N GLU A 5 -10.24 9.65 3.05
CA GLU A 5 -9.52 10.09 1.87
C GLU A 5 -8.70 8.91 1.35
N SER A 6 -9.22 8.24 0.33
CA SER A 6 -8.41 7.34 -0.47
C SER A 6 -7.51 8.17 -1.39
N ARG A 7 -6.22 7.86 -1.39
CA ARG A 7 -5.20 8.46 -2.24
C ARG A 7 -4.61 7.40 -3.14
N VAL A 8 -4.44 7.75 -4.41
CA VAL A 8 -3.80 6.84 -5.36
C VAL A 8 -2.31 7.18 -5.45
N LEU A 9 -1.47 6.21 -5.09
CA LEU A 9 -0.03 6.29 -5.20
C LEU A 9 0.44 5.42 -6.35
N ARG A 10 1.37 5.97 -7.16
CA ARG A 10 2.04 5.21 -8.21
C ARG A 10 3.50 5.01 -7.83
N VAL A 11 3.92 3.75 -7.72
CA VAL A 11 5.26 3.36 -7.30
C VAL A 11 5.79 2.34 -8.30
N ARG A 12 6.98 2.58 -8.85
CA ARG A 12 7.62 1.74 -9.87
C ARG A 12 6.75 1.37 -11.09
N GLY A 13 5.79 2.23 -11.42
CA GLY A 13 4.88 2.04 -12.55
C GLY A 13 3.52 1.44 -12.16
N GLU A 14 3.41 0.90 -10.95
CA GLU A 14 2.26 0.21 -10.41
C GLU A 14 1.41 1.13 -9.53
N THR A 15 0.10 0.89 -9.52
CA THR A 15 -0.87 1.76 -8.87
C THR A 15 -1.41 1.12 -7.61
N PHE A 16 -1.35 1.85 -6.51
CA PHE A 16 -1.86 1.47 -5.20
C PHE A 16 -2.87 2.51 -4.69
N GLU A 17 -4.00 2.05 -4.18
CA GLU A 17 -4.92 2.88 -3.40
C GLU A 17 -4.53 2.79 -1.93
N TRP A 18 -4.24 3.93 -1.33
CA TRP A 18 -3.98 4.07 0.09
C TRP A 18 -5.17 4.74 0.77
N ARG A 19 -5.66 4.14 1.85
CA ARG A 19 -6.73 4.72 2.67
C ARG A 19 -6.47 4.45 4.15
N LEU A 20 -6.84 5.40 5.01
CA LEU A 20 -6.84 5.19 6.46
C LEU A 20 -8.20 4.61 6.87
N ARG A 21 -8.20 3.43 7.49
CA ARG A 21 -9.40 2.76 7.99
C ARG A 21 -9.15 2.20 9.38
N ASP A 22 -9.97 2.59 10.35
CA ASP A 22 -9.86 2.12 11.75
C ASP A 22 -8.45 2.33 12.36
N GLY A 23 -7.76 3.40 11.97
CA GLY A 23 -6.37 3.70 12.39
C GLY A 23 -5.29 2.88 11.68
N ALA A 24 -5.66 2.02 10.74
CA ALA A 24 -4.75 1.25 9.90
C ALA A 24 -4.69 1.84 8.48
N ASN A 25 -3.46 1.95 7.95
CA ASN A 25 -3.20 2.38 6.58
C ASN A 25 -3.37 1.18 5.67
N GLN A 26 -4.48 1.09 4.94
CA GLN A 26 -4.73 0.04 3.97
C GLN A 26 -4.20 0.45 2.60
N PHE A 27 -3.43 -0.42 1.99
CA PHE A 27 -2.88 -0.29 0.64
C PHE A 27 -3.46 -1.39 -0.24
N ALA A 28 -4.24 -1.04 -1.25
CA ALA A 28 -4.79 -1.96 -2.23
C ALA A 28 -4.06 -1.80 -3.57
N TRP A 29 -3.49 -2.89 -4.08
CA TRP A 29 -2.80 -2.93 -5.36
C TRP A 29 -3.81 -3.04 -6.50
N LEU A 30 -3.95 -1.98 -7.28
CA LEU A 30 -4.95 -1.87 -8.35
C LEU A 30 -4.42 -2.33 -9.70
N SER A 31 -3.13 -2.11 -9.97
CA SER A 31 -2.50 -2.41 -11.26
C SER A 31 -1.73 -3.75 -11.28
N GLY A 32 -1.72 -4.47 -10.17
CA GLY A 32 -0.97 -5.72 -10.03
C GLY A 32 -1.63 -6.89 -10.75
N PRO A 33 -0.89 -8.00 -10.97
CA PRO A 33 -1.44 -9.22 -11.55
C PRO A 33 -2.52 -9.86 -10.65
N ASN A 34 -2.49 -9.57 -9.35
CA ASN A 34 -3.44 -10.07 -8.37
C ASN A 34 -4.44 -8.97 -7.96
N THR A 35 -5.59 -8.92 -8.63
CA THR A 35 -6.66 -7.95 -8.36
C THR A 35 -7.13 -8.06 -6.91
N GLY A 36 -7.03 -6.96 -6.15
CA GLY A 36 -7.45 -6.91 -4.75
C GLY A 36 -6.40 -7.39 -3.75
N TYR A 37 -5.19 -7.70 -4.23
CA TYR A 37 -4.04 -7.92 -3.35
C TYR A 37 -3.56 -6.59 -2.76
N GLY A 38 -2.94 -6.65 -1.58
CA GLY A 38 -2.61 -5.45 -0.84
C GLY A 38 -2.12 -5.79 0.55
N PHE A 39 -1.76 -4.76 1.30
CA PHE A 39 -1.28 -4.90 2.67
C PHE A 39 -1.82 -3.77 3.54
N ALA A 40 -1.89 -3.98 4.84
CA ALA A 40 -2.30 -2.96 5.79
C ALA A 40 -1.20 -2.74 6.81
N ILE A 41 -0.89 -1.47 7.08
CA ILE A 41 0.07 -1.06 8.11
C ILE A 41 -0.71 -0.44 9.27
N GLY A 42 -0.72 -1.15 10.40
CA GLY A 42 -1.18 -0.60 11.66
C GLY A 42 -0.13 0.34 12.25
N ARG A 43 -0.53 1.56 12.62
CA ARG A 43 0.29 2.44 13.46
C ARG A 43 -0.31 2.49 14.86
N THR A 44 0.54 2.45 15.87
CA THR A 44 0.13 2.61 17.28
C THR A 44 -0.57 3.95 17.50
N ASP A 45 -0.15 5.00 16.79
CA ASP A 45 -0.74 6.34 16.87
C ASP A 45 -2.07 6.48 16.13
N GLY A 46 -2.50 5.47 15.35
CA GLY A 46 -3.69 5.51 14.50
C GLY A 46 -3.65 6.56 13.37
N ALA A 47 -2.49 7.20 13.17
CA ALA A 47 -2.32 8.27 12.19
C ALA A 47 -2.10 7.73 10.77
N ALA A 48 -2.48 8.54 9.78
CA ALA A 48 -2.09 8.31 8.40
C ALA A 48 -0.56 8.37 8.28
N LEU A 49 0.02 7.48 7.47
CA LEU A 49 1.43 7.59 7.05
C LEU A 49 1.67 8.92 6.33
N ALA A 50 2.93 9.33 6.21
CA ALA A 50 3.28 10.38 5.26
C ALA A 50 3.35 9.80 3.85
N ASP A 51 3.13 10.63 2.84
CA ASP A 51 3.15 10.21 1.44
C ASP A 51 4.49 9.58 1.02
N ALA A 52 5.60 10.09 1.55
CA ALA A 52 6.94 9.52 1.36
C ALA A 52 7.10 8.15 2.04
N GLU A 53 6.68 8.02 3.30
CA GLU A 53 6.72 6.76 4.06
C GLU A 53 5.86 5.68 3.40
N ALA A 54 4.66 6.06 2.96
CA ALA A 54 3.75 5.17 2.24
C ALA A 54 4.40 4.63 0.96
N ARG A 55 5.07 5.49 0.19
CA ARG A 55 5.81 5.08 -1.01
C ARG A 55 6.99 4.17 -0.70
N ASP A 56 7.71 4.42 0.38
CA ASP A 56 8.84 3.58 0.80
C ASP A 56 8.38 2.17 1.16
N HIS A 57 7.32 2.05 1.96
CA HIS A 57 6.71 0.76 2.28
C HIS A 57 6.20 0.01 1.05
N ILE A 58 5.53 0.70 0.11
CA ILE A 58 5.10 0.08 -1.15
C ILE A 58 6.33 -0.36 -1.96
N ALA A 59 7.38 0.46 -2.04
CA ALA A 59 8.58 0.11 -2.80
C ALA A 59 9.32 -1.08 -2.19
N ALA A 60 9.38 -1.18 -0.87
CA ALA A 60 9.93 -2.33 -0.15
C ALA A 60 9.10 -3.60 -0.42
N PHE A 61 7.77 -3.51 -0.30
CA PHE A 61 6.85 -4.59 -0.63
C PHE A 61 7.04 -5.09 -2.07
N LEU A 62 7.15 -4.18 -3.04
CA LEU A 62 7.43 -4.53 -4.44
C LEU A 62 8.83 -5.11 -4.67
N ALA A 63 9.81 -4.79 -3.82
CA ALA A 63 11.15 -5.36 -3.90
C ALA A 63 11.22 -6.77 -3.31
N GLU A 64 10.37 -7.07 -2.32
CA GLU A 64 10.20 -8.42 -1.75
C GLU A 64 9.31 -9.31 -2.62
N ILE A 65 8.40 -8.71 -3.38
CA ILE A 65 7.57 -9.42 -4.34
C ILE A 65 8.35 -9.80 -5.59
N ASP A 66 8.16 -11.05 -6.01
CA ASP A 66 8.64 -11.53 -7.29
C ASP A 66 7.77 -10.93 -8.42
N PRO A 67 8.36 -10.16 -9.36
CA PRO A 67 7.62 -9.47 -10.40
C PRO A 67 7.01 -10.41 -11.45
N ALA A 68 7.44 -11.68 -11.52
CA ALA A 68 6.87 -12.66 -12.44
C ALA A 68 5.62 -13.34 -11.84
N THR A 69 5.52 -13.43 -10.51
CA THR A 69 4.40 -14.11 -9.82
C THR A 69 3.46 -13.17 -9.07
N GLY A 70 3.92 -11.99 -8.67
CA GLY A 70 3.17 -11.06 -7.83
C GLY A 70 3.02 -11.50 -6.36
N TYR A 71 3.85 -12.44 -5.89
CA TYR A 71 3.89 -12.93 -4.50
C TYR A 71 5.25 -12.67 -3.85
N LEU A 72 5.31 -12.64 -2.51
CA LEU A 72 6.58 -12.58 -1.79
C LEU A 72 7.46 -13.76 -2.22
N ARG A 73 8.71 -13.46 -2.56
CA ARG A 73 9.73 -14.46 -2.84
C ARG A 73 10.09 -15.16 -1.52
N ASP A 74 9.76 -16.45 -1.41
CA ASP A 74 10.14 -17.32 -0.27
C ASP A 74 11.66 -17.31 -0.03
#